data_AF-A0A6B3CZY5-F1
#
_entry.id   AF-A0A6B3CZY5-F1
#
_cell.length_a   1.000
_cell.length_b   1.000
_cell.length_c   1.000
_cell.angle_alpha   90.00
_cell.angle_beta   90.00
_cell.angle_gamma   90.00
#
_symmetry.space_group_name_H-M   'P 1'
#
loop_
_entity.id
_entity.type
_entity.pdbx_description
1 polymer ?
#
loop_
_entity_poly.entity_id
_entity_poly.type
_entity_poly.pdbx_seq_one_letter_code
_entity_poly.pdbx_strand_id
1 'polypeptide(L)'
;SVYVPNGREVEHPHYAYKLQWFEALRAAVQSDAAGDRPFAVMGDYNVAPTDDDVYDRAAFEGATHVTPAERAALASLRGTGLSDVVPRPLKYDHPYTYWDYRQLCFPKNRG
;
A
#
# COMPACT_ATOMS: atom_id res chain seq x y z
N SER A 1 -14.09 2.46 -0.55
CA SER A 1 -13.08 2.90 0.43
C SER A 1 -12.56 1.68 1.16
N VAL A 2 -11.26 1.58 1.41
CA VAL A 2 -10.62 0.41 2.07
C VAL A 2 -9.70 0.84 3.22
N TYR A 3 -9.53 -0.03 4.19
CA TYR A 3 -8.46 0.04 5.19
C TYR A 3 -7.86 -1.36 5.27
N VAL A 4 -6.80 -1.57 4.51
CA VAL A 4 -6.17 -2.88 4.36
C VAL A 4 -5.49 -3.25 5.69
N PRO A 5 -5.59 -4.50 6.16
CA PRO A 5 -4.90 -4.91 7.38
C PRO A 5 -3.41 -4.57 7.34
N ASN A 6 -2.90 -3.97 8.41
CA ASN A 6 -1.49 -3.57 8.51
C ASN A 6 -0.52 -4.75 8.33
N GLY A 7 -0.86 -5.91 8.90
CA GLY A 7 -0.04 -7.13 8.84
C GLY A 7 0.82 -7.36 10.09
N ARG A 8 1.14 -6.30 10.85
CA ARG A 8 2.06 -6.31 12.00
C ARG A 8 3.47 -6.71 11.59
N GLU A 9 3.89 -7.93 11.89
CA GLU A 9 5.18 -8.52 11.56
C GLU A 9 4.99 -9.67 10.57
N VAL A 10 6.01 -9.99 9.76
CA VAL A 10 5.92 -10.97 8.66
C VAL A 10 5.47 -12.36 9.16
N GLU A 11 5.88 -12.75 10.36
CA GLU A 11 5.54 -14.04 10.97
C GLU A 11 4.20 -14.01 11.73
N HIS A 12 3.61 -12.83 11.91
CA HIS A 12 2.36 -12.69 12.64
C HIS A 12 1.18 -13.25 11.81
N PRO A 13 0.20 -13.96 12.39
CA PRO A 13 -0.99 -14.44 11.66
C PRO A 13 -1.78 -13.36 10.90
N HIS A 14 -1.62 -12.10 11.27
CA HIS A 14 -2.26 -10.96 10.59
C HIS A 14 -1.64 -10.68 9.23
N TYR A 15 -0.38 -11.05 9.01
CA TYR A 15 0.27 -10.92 7.72
C TYR A 15 -0.35 -11.89 6.70
N ALA A 16 -0.54 -13.16 7.09
CA ALA A 16 -1.29 -14.11 6.26
C ALA A 16 -2.72 -13.62 5.98
N TYR A 17 -3.40 -13.08 6.99
CA TYR A 17 -4.73 -12.47 6.81
C TYR A 17 -4.72 -11.29 5.84
N LYS A 18 -3.70 -10.42 5.89
CA LYS A 18 -3.53 -9.30 4.95
C LYS A 18 -3.46 -9.78 3.50
N LEU A 19 -2.68 -10.83 3.23
CA LEU A 19 -2.54 -11.38 1.87
C LEU A 19 -3.85 -12.00 1.38
N GLN A 20 -4.58 -12.72 2.25
CA GLN A 20 -5.91 -13.24 1.93
C GLN A 20 -6.92 -12.12 1.68
N TRP A 21 -6.82 -11.02 2.43
CA TRP A 21 -7.67 -9.85 2.26
C TRP A 21 -7.44 -9.21 0.88
N PHE A 22 -6.20 -9.12 0.41
CA PHE A 22 -5.91 -8.65 -0.95
C PHE A 22 -6.52 -9.54 -2.04
N GLU A 23 -6.50 -10.86 -1.87
CA GLU A 23 -7.17 -11.76 -2.81
C GLU A 23 -8.69 -11.55 -2.83
N ALA A 24 -9.30 -11.36 -1.65
CA ALA A 24 -10.72 -11.02 -1.54
C ALA A 24 -11.05 -9.67 -2.22
N LEU A 25 -10.20 -8.65 -2.02
CA LEU A 25 -10.36 -7.36 -2.70
C LEU A 25 -10.23 -7.51 -4.22
N ARG A 26 -9.22 -8.26 -4.69
CA ARG A 26 -9.01 -8.54 -6.12
C ARG A 26 -10.25 -9.17 -6.74
N ALA A 27 -10.84 -10.18 -6.09
CA ALA A 27 -12.07 -10.81 -6.52
C ALA A 27 -13.27 -9.84 -6.53
N ALA A 28 -13.39 -9.01 -5.48
CA ALA A 28 -14.50 -8.07 -5.33
C ALA A 28 -14.53 -6.98 -6.42
N VAL A 29 -13.36 -6.55 -6.92
CA VAL A 29 -13.27 -5.46 -7.91
C VAL A 29 -13.38 -5.94 -9.36
N GLN A 30 -13.36 -7.25 -9.63
CA GLN A 30 -13.27 -7.76 -11.02
C GLN A 30 -14.44 -7.32 -11.89
N SER A 31 -15.67 -7.37 -11.37
CA SER A 31 -16.86 -6.99 -12.13
C SER A 31 -16.89 -5.49 -12.43
N ASP A 32 -16.50 -4.66 -11.46
CA ASP A 32 -16.45 -3.21 -11.64
C ASP A 32 -15.33 -2.83 -12.62
N ALA A 33 -14.16 -3.48 -12.52
CA ALA A 33 -13.03 -3.27 -13.42
C ALA A 33 -13.30 -3.68 -14.87
N ALA A 34 -14.21 -4.64 -15.09
CA ALA A 34 -14.63 -5.05 -16.43
C ALA A 34 -15.80 -4.23 -16.99
N GLY A 35 -16.43 -3.38 -16.19
CA GLY A 35 -17.58 -2.57 -16.58
C GLY A 35 -17.20 -1.19 -17.13
N ASP A 36 -18.16 -0.54 -17.78
CA ASP A 36 -17.97 0.80 -18.36
C ASP A 36 -18.13 1.94 -17.33
N ARG A 37 -18.64 1.64 -16.13
CA ARG A 37 -18.90 2.65 -15.09
C ARG A 37 -17.58 3.02 -14.41
N PRO A 38 -17.17 4.31 -14.42
CA PRO A 38 -15.99 4.74 -13.67
C PRO A 38 -16.16 4.48 -12.17
N PHE A 39 -15.14 3.91 -11.54
CA PHE A 39 -15.08 3.70 -10.10
C PHE A 39 -13.64 3.88 -9.60
N ALA A 40 -13.50 3.97 -8.27
CA ALA A 40 -12.20 4.05 -7.62
C ALA A 40 -12.20 3.24 -6.33
N VAL A 41 -11.08 2.57 -6.08
CA VAL A 41 -10.76 1.98 -4.78
C VAL A 41 -9.72 2.87 -4.14
N MET A 42 -10.11 3.53 -3.06
CA MET A 42 -9.27 4.49 -2.34
C MET A 42 -9.21 4.09 -0.87
N GLY A 43 -8.10 4.38 -0.21
CA GLY A 43 -7.93 4.03 1.19
C GLY A 43 -6.47 3.90 1.59
N ASP A 44 -6.26 3.40 2.81
CA ASP A 44 -4.94 3.02 3.28
C ASP A 44 -4.68 1.56 2.91
N TYR A 45 -3.75 1.35 1.99
CA TYR A 45 -3.37 0.03 1.52
C TYR A 45 -2.35 -0.66 2.42
N ASN A 46 -1.72 0.06 3.35
CA ASN A 46 -0.63 -0.46 4.17
C ASN A 46 0.47 -1.14 3.33
N VAL A 47 0.72 -0.72 2.09
CA VAL A 47 1.78 -1.26 1.22
C VAL A 47 2.45 -0.10 0.50
N ALA A 48 3.78 -0.04 0.59
CA ALA A 48 4.62 0.85 -0.20
C ALA A 48 4.97 0.14 -1.54
N PRO A 49 4.44 0.62 -2.68
CA PRO A 49 4.54 -0.08 -3.96
C PRO A 49 5.97 -0.31 -4.44
N THR A 50 6.84 0.66 -4.19
CA THR A 50 8.24 0.69 -4.64
C THR A 50 9.14 1.17 -3.51
N ASP A 51 10.45 1.13 -3.77
CA ASP A 51 11.44 1.64 -2.82
C ASP A 51 11.50 3.17 -2.79
N ASP A 52 10.89 3.86 -3.76
CA ASP A 52 10.80 5.32 -3.79
C ASP A 52 9.63 5.83 -2.93
N ASP A 53 8.81 4.90 -2.42
CA ASP A 53 7.66 5.17 -1.54
C ASP A 53 8.03 5.09 -0.04
N VAL A 54 9.33 4.94 0.30
CA VAL A 54 9.84 4.96 1.68
C VAL A 54 11.11 5.80 1.78
N TYR A 55 11.29 6.50 2.91
CA TYR A 55 12.41 7.42 3.10
C TYR A 55 13.80 6.77 3.18
N ASP A 56 13.89 5.50 3.56
CA ASP A 56 15.14 4.76 3.72
C ASP A 56 14.93 3.26 3.51
N ARG A 57 15.35 2.73 2.36
CA ARG A 57 15.17 1.32 1.98
C ARG A 57 15.73 0.35 3.02
N ALA A 58 16.89 0.67 3.61
CA ALA A 58 17.54 -0.20 4.59
C ALA A 58 16.76 -0.24 5.92
N ALA A 59 16.05 0.84 6.25
CA ALA A 59 15.24 0.89 7.47
C ALA A 59 13.98 -0.01 7.40
N PHE A 60 13.55 -0.40 6.20
CA PHE A 60 12.37 -1.24 5.99
C PHE A 60 12.73 -2.66 5.51
N GLU A 61 14.00 -3.01 5.35
CA GLU A 61 14.39 -4.34 4.91
C GLU A 61 13.85 -5.41 5.87
N GLY A 62 13.11 -6.38 5.31
CA GLY A 62 12.46 -7.45 6.08
C GLY A 62 11.22 -7.02 6.88
N ALA A 63 10.85 -5.73 6.88
CA ALA A 63 9.64 -5.25 7.53
C ALA A 63 8.39 -5.49 6.66
N THR A 64 7.22 -5.45 7.30
CA THR A 64 5.94 -5.34 6.60
C THR A 64 5.84 -4.00 5.86
N HIS A 65 4.84 -3.87 4.98
CA HIS A 65 4.63 -2.76 4.03
C HIS A 65 5.47 -2.83 2.75
N VAL A 66 6.66 -3.42 2.77
CA VAL A 66 7.57 -3.47 1.61
C VAL A 66 7.88 -4.89 1.12
N THR A 67 7.29 -5.92 1.73
CA THR A 67 7.66 -7.30 1.40
C THR A 67 7.33 -7.63 -0.07
N PRO A 68 8.07 -8.56 -0.70
CA PRO A 68 7.78 -8.99 -2.07
C PRO A 68 6.34 -9.49 -2.25
N ALA A 69 5.78 -10.20 -1.26
CA ALA A 69 4.41 -10.71 -1.34
C ALA A 69 3.35 -9.61 -1.25
N GLU A 70 3.55 -8.57 -0.42
CA GLU A 70 2.66 -7.41 -0.36
C GLU A 70 2.66 -6.63 -1.67
N ARG A 71 3.85 -6.37 -2.22
CA ARG A 71 3.99 -5.67 -3.51
C ARG A 71 3.39 -6.50 -4.65
N ALA A 72 3.56 -7.82 -4.65
CA ALA A 72 2.95 -8.71 -5.63
C ALA A 72 1.41 -8.75 -5.52
N ALA A 73 0.87 -8.72 -4.30
CA ALA A 73 -0.57 -8.65 -4.09
C ALA A 73 -1.17 -7.33 -4.62
N LEU A 74 -0.52 -6.20 -4.35
CA LEU A 74 -0.93 -4.91 -4.90
C LEU A 74 -0.79 -4.86 -6.44
N ALA A 75 0.28 -5.41 -7.00
CA ALA A 75 0.46 -5.52 -8.45
C ALA A 75 -0.62 -6.40 -9.10
N SER A 76 -1.00 -7.51 -8.44
CA SER A 76 -2.07 -8.40 -8.91
C SER A 76 -3.44 -7.73 -8.90
N LEU A 77 -3.70 -6.88 -7.89
CA LEU A 77 -4.89 -6.03 -7.86
C LEU A 77 -4.89 -5.03 -9.03
N ARG A 78 -3.78 -4.33 -9.29
CA ARG A 78 -3.66 -3.44 -10.45
C ARG A 78 -3.88 -4.19 -11.78
N GLY A 79 -3.43 -5.45 -11.85
CA GLY A 79 -3.64 -6.34 -12.99
C GLY A 79 -5.11 -6.63 -13.35
N THR A 80 -6.09 -6.24 -12.52
CA THR A 80 -7.53 -6.34 -12.88
C THR A 80 -7.98 -5.24 -13.84
N GLY A 81 -7.10 -4.30 -14.22
CA GLY A 81 -7.44 -3.12 -15.03
C GLY A 81 -7.46 -1.81 -14.23
N LEU A 82 -7.10 -1.85 -12.94
CA LEU A 82 -6.96 -0.66 -12.10
C LEU A 82 -5.64 0.05 -12.37
N SER A 83 -5.70 1.37 -12.51
CA SER A 83 -4.50 2.23 -12.60
C SER A 83 -4.24 2.93 -11.27
N ASP A 84 -2.97 3.09 -10.93
CA ASP A 84 -2.58 3.85 -9.74
C ASP A 84 -2.56 5.36 -10.02
N VAL A 85 -3.08 6.14 -9.09
CA VAL A 85 -3.10 7.60 -9.16
C VAL A 85 -2.17 8.14 -8.08
N VAL A 86 -0.94 8.45 -8.49
CA VAL A 86 0.10 8.95 -7.59
C VAL A 86 -0.26 10.38 -7.14
N PRO A 87 -0.27 10.66 -5.82
CA PRO A 87 -0.62 11.98 -5.32
C PRO A 87 0.48 13.01 -5.62
N ARG A 88 0.08 14.29 -5.74
CA ARG A 88 1.03 15.41 -5.78
C ARG A 88 1.62 15.61 -4.37
N PRO A 89 2.94 15.83 -4.23
CA PRO A 89 3.53 16.24 -2.95
C PRO A 89 2.85 17.50 -2.40
N LEU A 90 2.43 17.45 -1.13
CA LEU A 90 1.71 18.57 -0.50
C LEU A 90 2.66 19.54 0.21
N LYS A 91 3.60 19.02 1.00
CA LYS A 91 4.47 19.81 1.89
C LYS A 91 5.94 19.74 1.51
N TYR A 92 6.42 18.56 1.16
CA TYR A 92 7.81 18.32 0.78
C TYR A 92 7.88 17.96 -0.72
N ASP A 93 9.04 17.51 -1.16
CA ASP A 93 9.37 17.10 -2.51
C ASP A 93 8.85 15.69 -2.89
N HIS A 94 8.72 14.80 -1.89
CA HIS A 94 8.21 13.45 -2.09
C HIS A 94 6.73 13.30 -1.68
N PRO A 95 5.94 12.49 -2.41
CA PRO A 95 4.51 12.31 -2.17
C PRO A 95 4.22 11.25 -1.09
N TYR A 96 5.01 11.19 -0.01
CA TYR A 96 4.73 10.31 1.11
C TYR A 96 3.36 10.64 1.73
N THR A 97 2.67 9.61 2.22
CA THR A 97 1.31 9.75 2.76
C THR A 97 1.20 9.37 4.24
N TYR A 98 2.29 8.91 4.85
CA TYR A 98 2.35 8.51 6.26
C TYR A 98 3.68 8.95 6.88
N TRP A 99 3.66 9.31 8.17
CA TRP A 99 4.86 9.53 8.97
C TRP A 99 4.60 9.01 10.37
N ASP A 100 5.51 8.21 10.92
CA ASP A 100 5.42 7.78 12.32
C ASP A 100 5.48 9.02 13.25
N TYR A 101 4.68 9.02 14.32
CA TYR A 101 4.68 10.10 15.30
C TYR A 101 5.99 10.19 16.10
N ARG A 102 6.74 9.10 16.17
CA ARG A 102 8.00 8.99 16.91
C ARG A 102 9.15 9.60 16.13
N GLN A 103 10.23 9.90 16.86
CA GLN A 103 11.51 10.36 16.31
C GLN A 103 11.45 11.61 15.40
N LEU A 104 10.35 12.36 15.44
CA LEU A 104 10.10 13.51 14.57
C LEU A 104 10.13 13.13 13.08
N CYS A 105 9.53 12.00 12.69
CA CYS A 105 9.55 11.58 11.28
C CYS A 105 8.88 12.61 10.35
N PHE A 106 7.78 13.23 10.75
CA PHE A 106 7.13 14.27 9.94
C PHE A 106 8.01 15.53 9.71
N PRO A 107 8.60 16.17 10.75
CA PRO A 107 9.57 17.26 10.54
C PRO A 107 10.83 16.87 9.75
N LYS A 108 11.27 15.61 9.82
CA LYS A 108 12.45 15.10 9.11
C LYS A 108 12.16 14.57 7.72
N ASN A 109 10.91 14.65 7.25
CA ASN A 109 10.42 14.04 6.02
C ASN A 109 10.76 12.55 5.88
N ARG A 110 10.66 11.80 6.98
CA ARG A 110 10.84 10.33 7.01
C ARG A 110 9.50 9.63 6.80
N GLY A 111 8.98 9.76 5.58
CA GLY A 111 7.70 9.19 5.17
C GLY A 111 7.82 7.84 4.51
#